data_AF-A0A067DMX4-F1
#
_entry.id   AF-A0A067DMX4-F1
#
_cell.length_a   1.000
_cell.length_b   1.000
_cell.length_c   1.000
_cell.angle_alpha   90.00
_cell.angle_beta   90.00
_cell.angle_gamma   90.00
#
_symmetry.space_group_name_H-M   'P 1'
#
loop_
_entity.id
_entity.type
_entity.pdbx_description
1 polymer ?
#
loop_
_entity_poly.entity_id
_entity_poly.type
_entity_poly.pdbx_seq_one_letter_code
_entity_poly.pdbx_strand_id
1 'polypeptide(L)' 'VLTEPKNALGKQYKRLFSMNNVKLHFTEKALRVIAKKATAKNTGARGLRAILESILTEAMYEVRT' A
#
# COMPACT_ATOMS: atom_id res chain seq x y z
N VAL A 1 5.07 -10.31 0.46
CA VAL A 1 3.72 -9.75 0.80
C VAL A 1 3.42 -8.44 0.07
N LEU A 2 4.32 -7.46 0.06
CA LEU A 2 4.06 -6.15 -0.56
C LEU A 2 4.14 -6.14 -2.10
N THR A 3 5.04 -6.91 -2.70
CA THR A 3 5.38 -6.76 -4.14
C THR A 3 5.31 -8.07 -4.95
N GLU A 4 5.97 -9.15 -4.51
CA GLU A 4 6.17 -10.34 -5.34
C GLU A 4 4.92 -11.20 -5.59
N PRO A 5 4.14 -11.60 -4.55
CA PRO A 5 3.00 -12.50 -4.77
C PRO A 5 2.02 -11.97 -5.82
N LYS A 6 1.32 -12.88 -6.51
CA LYS A 6 0.25 -12.49 -7.46
C LYS A 6 -0.76 -11.54 -6.81
N ASN A 7 -1.14 -11.84 -5.57
CA ASN A 7 -2.10 -11.07 -4.77
C ASN A 7 -1.43 -10.10 -3.78
N ALA A 8 -0.22 -9.62 -4.09
CA ALA A 8 0.50 -8.70 -3.20
C ALA A 8 -0.27 -7.39 -2.94
N LEU A 9 -0.15 -6.85 -1.73
CA LEU A 9 -0.88 -5.64 -1.31
C LEU A 9 -0.60 -4.46 -2.26
N GLY A 10 0.66 -4.22 -2.64
CA GLY A 10 1.01 -3.14 -3.56
C GLY A 10 0.33 -3.27 -4.93
N LYS A 11 0.13 -4.50 -5.43
CA LYS A 11 -0.60 -4.76 -6.68
C LYS A 11 -2.10 -4.48 -6.52
N GLN A 12 -2.68 -4.82 -5.36
CA GLN A 12 -4.09 -4.53 -5.07
C GLN A 12 -4.37 -3.03 -5.05
N TYR A 13 -3.54 -2.23 -4.34
CA TYR A 13 -3.71 -0.77 -4.32
C TYR A 13 -3.45 -0.13 -5.69
N LYS A 14 -2.46 -0.61 -6.44
CA LYS A 14 -2.26 -0.14 -7.83
C LYS A 14 -3.50 -0.33 -8.69
N ARG A 15 -4.14 -1.51 -8.57
CA ARG A 15 -5.39 -1.80 -9.30
C ARG A 15 -6.54 -0.89 -8.83
N LEU A 16 -6.68 -0.69 -7.52
CA LEU A 16 -7.72 0.17 -6.95
C LEU A 16 -7.63 1.62 -7.48
N PHE A 17 -6.43 2.21 -7.51
CA PHE A 17 -6.23 3.55 -8.07
C PHE A 17 -6.42 3.57 -9.60
N SER A 18 -6.03 2.52 -10.31
CA SER A 18 -6.23 2.46 -11.77
C SER A 18 -7.69 2.45 -12.20
N MET A 19 -8.62 2.03 -11.32
CA MET A 19 -10.06 2.11 -11.60
C MET A 19 -10.55 3.56 -11.76
N ASN A 20 -9.81 4.52 -11.21
CA ASN A 20 -10.06 5.95 -11.35
C ASN A 20 -9.04 6.62 -12.29
N ASN A 21 -8.43 5.85 -13.19
CA ASN A 21 -7.37 6.31 -14.11
C ASN A 21 -6.12 6.90 -13.43
N VAL A 22 -5.88 6.59 -12.15
CA VAL A 22 -4.71 7.07 -11.40
C VAL A 22 -3.60 6.02 -11.36
N LYS A 23 -2.36 6.42 -11.71
CA LYS A 23 -1.17 5.57 -11.64
C LYS A 23 -0.49 5.70 -10.27
N LEU A 24 -0.68 4.69 -9.41
CA LEU A 24 0.02 4.60 -8.14
C LEU A 24 1.43 3.99 -8.31
N HIS A 25 2.46 4.72 -7.88
CA HIS A 25 3.84 4.23 -7.86
C HIS A 25 4.37 4.13 -6.43
N PHE A 26 4.95 2.98 -6.09
CA PHE A 26 5.68 2.80 -4.83
C PHE A 26 7.17 2.76 -5.14
N THR A 27 7.93 3.66 -4.53
CA THR A 27 9.39 3.61 -4.59
C THR A 27 9.90 2.47 -3.72
N GLU A 28 11.07 1.91 -4.08
CA GLU A 28 11.70 0.85 -3.29
C GLU A 28 11.96 1.29 -1.84
N LYS A 29 12.40 2.55 -1.66
CA LYS A 29 12.61 3.14 -0.33
C LYS A 29 11.33 3.15 0.50
N ALA A 30 10.20 3.56 -0.09
CA ALA A 30 8.91 3.55 0.62
C ALA A 30 8.52 2.14 1.06
N LEU A 31 8.67 1.14 0.18
CA LEU A 31 8.37 -0.25 0.50
C LEU A 31 9.23 -0.78 1.65
N ARG A 32 10.54 -0.46 1.66
CA ARG A 32 11.45 -0.82 2.75
C ARG A 32 11.04 -0.19 4.08
N VAL A 33 10.66 1.09 4.08
CA VAL A 33 10.21 1.80 5.29
C VAL A 33 8.90 1.22 5.84
N ILE A 34 7.93 0.95 4.96
CA ILE A 34 6.65 0.32 5.33
C ILE A 34 6.88 -1.05 5.96
N ALA A 35 7.75 -1.87 5.36
CA ALA A 35 8.11 -3.18 5.90
C ALA A 35 8.73 -3.08 7.30
N LYS A 36 9.71 -2.19 7.50
CA LYS A 36 10.33 -1.95 8.82
C LYS A 36 9.30 -1.52 9.87
N LYS A 37 8.39 -0.60 9.52
CA LYS A 37 7.36 -0.10 10.43
C LYS A 37 6.34 -1.19 10.82
N ALA A 38 5.99 -2.09 9.89
CA ALA A 38 5.10 -3.21 10.17
C ALA A 38 5.76 -4.26 11.09
N THR A 39 7.05 -4.55 10.87
CA THR A 39 7.84 -5.45 11.74
C THR A 39 7.93 -4.90 13.15
N ALA A 40 8.22 -3.60 13.31
CA ALA A 40 8.30 -2.96 14.62
C ALA A 40 7.00 -3.03 15.44
N LYS A 41 5.84 -3.15 14.78
CA LYS A 41 4.54 -3.27 15.44
C LYS A 41 4.15 -4.72 15.79
N ASN A 42 4.98 -5.73 15.51
CA ASN A 42 4.67 -7.17 15.73
C ASN A 42 3.36 -7.68 15.07
N THR A 43 2.86 -6.95 14.06
CA THR A 43 1.55 -7.21 13.43
C THR A 43 1.61 -8.05 12.15
N GLY A 44 2.81 -8.43 11.70
CA GLY A 44 3.03 -9.23 10.49
C GLY A 44 2.34 -8.65 9.24
N ALA A 45 1.76 -9.52 8.41
CA ALA A 45 1.11 -9.12 7.15
C ALA A 45 -0.14 -8.24 7.33
N ARG A 46 -0.84 -8.37 8.46
CA ARG A 46 -2.03 -7.56 8.78
C ARG A 46 -1.66 -6.11 9.06
N GLY A 47 -0.51 -5.91 9.72
CA GLY A 47 0.07 -4.59 9.96
C GLY A 47 0.47 -3.83 8.71
N LEU A 48 0.99 -4.54 7.70
CA LEU A 48 1.33 -3.95 6.41
C LEU A 48 0.11 -3.31 5.75
N ARG A 49 -1.06 -3.98 5.84
CA ARG A 49 -2.31 -3.45 5.29
C ARG A 49 -2.74 -2.18 6.03
N ALA A 50 -2.78 -2.20 7.35
CA ALA A 50 -3.19 -1.05 8.15
C ALA A 50 -2.30 0.19 7.90
N ILE A 51 -0.98 -0.01 7.75
CA ILE A 51 -0.05 1.08 7.42
C ILE A 51 -0.32 1.63 6.02
N LEU A 52 -0.53 0.76 5.03
CA LEU A 52 -0.87 1.20 3.67
C LEU A 52 -2.20 1.94 3.61
N GLU A 53 -3.23 1.45 4.30
CA GLU A 53 -4.53 2.13 4.38
C GLU A 53 -4.34 3.53 4.96
N SER A 54 -3.69 3.66 6.12
CA SER A 54 -3.42 4.96 6.75
C SER A 54 -2.67 5.95 5.84
N ILE A 55 -1.72 5.49 5.02
CA ILE A 55 -0.96 6.36 4.11
C ILE A 55 -1.81 6.78 2.90
N LEU A 56 -2.68 5.88 2.41
CA LEU A 56 -3.41 6.07 1.17
C LEU A 56 -4.83 6.63 1.38
N THR A 57 -5.34 6.71 2.61
CA THR A 57 -6.71 7.16 2.91
C THR A 57 -7.03 8.52 2.28
N GLU A 58 -6.15 9.50 2.44
CA GLU A 58 -6.36 10.85 1.92
C GLU A 58 -6.37 10.85 0.39
N ALA A 59 -5.35 10.25 -0.24
CA ALA A 59 -5.31 10.10 -1.70
C ALA A 59 -6.51 9.31 -2.25
N MET A 60 -7.03 8.33 -1.52
CA MET A 60 -8.25 7.60 -1.92
C MET A 60 -9.51 8.45 -1.88
N TYR A 61 -9.58 9.45 -1.00
CA TYR A 61 -10.69 10.39 -0.91
C TYR A 61 -10.63 11.40 -2.06
N GLU A 62 -9.45 11.97 -2.29
CA GLU A 62 -9.22 12.94 -3.39
C GLU A 62 -9.53 12.32 -4.76
N VAL A 63 -9.12 11.08 -5.00
CA VAL A 63 -9.33 10.40 -6.29
C VAL A 63 -10.81 10.13 -6.60
N ARG A 64 -11.70 10.18 -5.59
CA ARG A 64 -13.15 9.98 -5.78
C ARG A 64 -13.91 11.27 -6.02
N THR A 65 -13.28 12.43 -5.81
CA THR A 65 -13.91 13.75 -5.89
C THR A 65 -13.55 14.41 -7.20
#